data_AF-A0A353PTJ3-F1
#
_entry.id   AF-A0A353PTJ3-F1
#
_cell.length_a   1.000
_cell.length_b   1.000
_cell.length_c   1.000
_cell.angle_alpha   90.00
_cell.angle_beta   90.00
_cell.angle_gamma   90.00
#
_symmetry.space_group_name_H-M   'P 1'
#
loop_
_entity.id
_entity.type
_entity.pdbx_description
1 polymer ?
#
loop_
_entity_poly.entity_id
_entity_poly.type
_entity_poly.pdbx_seq_one_letter_code
_entity_poly.pdbx_strand_id
1 'polypeptide(L)' 'MAGASKNSRKSVATQKFMCSCGGEVSMKTLFDVGKIKNIAECQKCKRVERRPKDFN' A
#
# COMPACT_ATOMS: atom_id res chain seq x y z
N MET A 1 -12.21 -6.58 -35.44
CA MET A 1 -12.07 -6.83 -33.98
C MET A 1 -11.12 -5.80 -33.42
N ALA A 2 -11.64 -4.75 -32.76
CA ALA A 2 -10.82 -3.70 -32.16
C ALA A 2 -10.08 -4.28 -30.95
N GLY A 3 -8.75 -4.28 -31.01
CA GLY A 3 -7.91 -4.78 -29.92
C GLY A 3 -8.17 -3.96 -28.66
N ALA A 4 -8.71 -4.61 -27.62
CA ALA A 4 -8.84 -4.00 -26.31
C ALA A 4 -7.46 -3.49 -25.87
N SER A 5 -7.38 -2.19 -25.62
CA SER A 5 -6.13 -1.51 -25.24
C SER A 5 -5.49 -2.23 -24.05
N LYS A 6 -4.16 -2.43 -24.07
CA LYS A 6 -3.39 -3.09 -22.99
C LYS A 6 -3.57 -2.40 -21.62
N ASN A 7 -4.12 -1.18 -21.60
CA ASN A 7 -4.48 -0.46 -20.39
C ASN A 7 -5.82 -0.90 -19.75
N SER A 8 -6.63 -1.70 -20.44
CA SER A 8 -7.91 -2.21 -19.93
C SER A 8 -7.73 -3.39 -18.95
N ARG A 9 -6.60 -4.09 -19.01
CA ARG A 9 -6.27 -5.23 -18.12
C ARG A 9 -5.50 -4.84 -16.87
N LYS A 10 -5.85 -3.72 -16.25
CA LYS A 10 -5.44 -3.43 -14.88
C LYS A 10 -6.68 -3.05 -14.10
N SER A 11 -7.50 -4.04 -13.76
CA SER A 11 -8.12 -4.00 -12.45
C SER A 11 -6.97 -3.81 -11.47
N VAL A 12 -6.78 -2.58 -11.02
CA VAL A 12 -5.91 -2.29 -9.88
C VAL A 12 -6.62 -2.96 -8.71
N ALA A 13 -6.40 -4.26 -8.56
CA ALA A 13 -6.60 -4.92 -7.29
C ALA A 13 -5.67 -4.16 -6.37
N THR A 14 -6.23 -3.25 -5.58
CA THR A 14 -5.55 -2.68 -4.41
C THR A 14 -5.01 -3.89 -3.65
N GLN A 15 -3.71 -4.15 -3.78
CA GLN A 15 -3.09 -5.29 -3.12
C GLN A 15 -3.30 -5.05 -1.63
N LYS A 16 -4.15 -5.88 -1.01
CA LYS A 16 -4.38 -5.81 0.42
C LYS A 16 -3.14 -6.37 1.10
N PHE A 17 -2.41 -5.51 1.78
CA PHE A 17 -1.25 -5.91 2.56
C PHE A 17 -1.71 -6.24 3.96
N MET A 18 -1.31 -7.40 4.46
CA MET A 18 -1.61 -7.83 5.82
C MET A 18 -0.31 -7.86 6.61
N CYS A 19 -0.37 -7.44 7.87
CA CYS A 19 0.73 -7.58 8.81
C CYS A 19 0.67 -8.95 9.47
N SER A 20 1.81 -9.50 9.88
CA SER A 20 1.93 -10.73 10.68
C SER A 20 1.09 -10.74 11.97
N CYS A 21 0.63 -9.58 12.47
CA CYS A 21 -0.31 -9.49 13.58
C CYS A 21 -1.79 -9.76 13.19
N GLY A 22 -2.08 -9.97 11.91
CA GLY A 22 -3.41 -10.14 11.33
C GLY A 22 -4.15 -8.82 11.07
N GLY A 23 -3.47 -7.68 11.11
CA GLY A 23 -4.05 -6.37 10.81
C GLY A 23 -3.82 -5.95 9.35
N GLU A 24 -4.75 -5.20 8.77
CA GLU A 24 -4.57 -4.61 7.45
C GLU A 24 -3.52 -3.48 7.52
N VAL A 25 -2.63 -3.45 6.52
CA VAL A 25 -1.60 -2.42 6.35
C VAL A 25 -2.11 -1.39 5.37
N SER A 26 -2.31 -0.17 5.86
CA SER A 26 -2.72 0.98 5.05
C SER A 26 -1.49 1.81 4.70
N MET A 27 -1.35 2.17 3.43
CA MET A 27 -0.33 3.14 3.02
C MET A 27 -0.80 4.56 3.33
N LYS A 28 0.05 5.34 4.00
CA LYS A 28 -0.16 6.74 4.32
C LYS A 28 0.97 7.57 3.73
N THR A 29 0.62 8.72 3.20
CA THR A 29 1.58 9.73 2.77
C THR A 29 1.58 10.85 3.80
N LEU A 30 2.69 11.01 4.50
CA LEU A 30 2.90 12.07 5.48
C LEU A 30 3.72 13.19 4.85
N PHE A 31 3.34 14.43 5.11
CA PHE A 31 4.12 15.60 4.75
C PHE A 31 4.82 16.12 6.01
N ASP A 32 6.15 16.03 6.05
CA ASP A 32 6.95 16.37 7.23
C ASP A 32 8.19 17.17 6.82
N VAL A 33 8.37 18.36 7.40
CA VAL A 33 9.48 19.28 7.14
C VAL A 33 9.69 19.56 5.64
N GLY A 34 8.61 19.86 4.93
CA GLY A 34 8.64 20.16 3.49
C GLY A 34 8.89 18.95 2.58
N LYS A 35 8.97 17.73 3.14
CA LYS A 35 9.20 16.49 2.38
C LYS A 35 8.02 15.55 2.49
N ILE A 36 7.68 14.94 1.36
CA ILE A 36 6.68 13.87 1.28
C ILE A 36 7.34 12.54 1.68
N LYS A 37 6.78 11.87 2.68
CA LYS A 37 7.18 10.54 3.14
C LYS A 37 6.03 9.57 2.91
N ASN A 38 6.28 8.50 2.16
CA ASN A 38 5.34 7.39 2.05
C ASN A 38 5.68 6.35 3.10
N ILE A 39 4.73 6.04 3.97
CA ILE A 39 4.84 5.04 5.03
C ILE A 39 3.70 4.02 4.89
N ALA A 40 3.93 2.82 5.37
CA ALA A 40 2.92 1.80 5.53
C ALA A 40 2.67 1.63 7.04
N GLU A 41 1.41 1.71 7.47
CA GLU A 41 1.00 1.60 8.88
C GLU A 41 0.00 0.46 9.04
N CYS A 42 0.26 -0.44 9.99
CA CYS A 42 -0.70 -1.47 10.37
C CYS A 42 -1.79 -0.91 11.30
N GLN A 43 -3.06 -1.10 10.95
CA GLN A 43 -4.20 -0.61 11.75
C GLN A 43 -4.35 -1.30 13.12
N LYS A 44 -3.77 -2.49 13.30
CA LYS A 44 -3.92 -3.29 14.53
C LYS A 44 -2.79 -3.04 15.55
N CYS A 45 -1.54 -3.11 15.11
CA CYS A 45 -0.38 -2.93 15.99
C CYS A 45 0.25 -1.53 15.91
N LYS A 46 -0.28 -0.64 15.04
CA LYS A 46 0.27 0.71 14.76
C LYS A 46 1.74 0.72 14.34
N ARG A 47 2.28 -0.42 13.93
CA ARG A 47 3.64 -0.53 13.41
C ARG A 47 3.73 0.24 12.10
N VAL A 48 4.79 1.03 11.95
CA VAL A 48 5.05 1.86 10.78
C VAL A 48 6.32 1.36 10.12
N GLU A 49 6.25 0.99 8.85
CA GLU A 49 7.40 0.59 8.05
C GLU A 49 7.42 1.39 6.74
N ARG A 50 8.54 1.32 6.02
CA ARG A 50 8.68 2.02 4.73
C ARG A 50 7.95 1.32 3.60
N ARG A 51 7.86 -0.02 3.61
CA ARG A 51 7.18 -0.78 2.56
C ARG A 51 6.24 -1.80 3.19
N PRO A 52 5.10 -2.09 2.54
CA PRO A 52 4.19 -3.13 3.02
C PRO A 52 4.81 -4.53 3.10
N LYS A 53 5.86 -4.81 2.32
CA LYS A 53 6.61 -6.09 2.36
C LYS A 53 7.40 -6.30 3.66
N ASP A 54 7.72 -5.22 4.36
CA ASP A 54 8.46 -5.29 5.63
C ASP A 54 7.56 -5.81 6.78
N PHE A 55 6.24 -5.91 6.55
CA PHE A 55 5.26 -6.45 7.49
C PHE A 55 5.05 -7.97 7.40
N ASN A 56 5.90 -8.67 6.64
CA ASN A 56 5.89 -10.10 6.28
C ASN A 56 5.15 -11.04 7.24
#